data_AF-A0A6V8MPA2-F1
#
_entry.id   AF-A0A6V8MPA2-F1
#
_cell.length_a   1.000
_cell.length_b   1.000
_cell.length_c   1.000
_cell.angle_alpha   90.00
_cell.angle_beta   90.00
_cell.angle_gamma   90.00
#
_symmetry.space_group_name_H-M   'P 1'
#
loop_
_entity.id
_entity.type
_entity.pdbx_description
1 polymer ?
#
loop_
_entity_poly.entity_id
_entity_poly.type
_entity_poly.pdbx_seq_one_letter_code
_entity_poly.pdbx_strand_id
1 'polypeptide(L)' 'MFEQQYDEEMSAEIRRLEASARAARAGHPEWENACVACGCRLAGTEERCAPCGGN' A
#
# COMPACT_ATOMS: atom_id res chain seq x y z
N MET A 1 -20.58 21.24 -3.69
CA MET A 1 -19.89 20.48 -2.64
C MET A 1 -18.63 19.91 -3.26
N PHE A 2 -17.53 20.65 -3.21
CA PHE A 2 -16.28 20.36 -3.94
C PHE A 2 -15.26 19.62 -3.07
N GLU A 3 -15.46 19.59 -1.75
CA GLU A 3 -14.53 18.98 -0.78
C GLU A 3 -14.47 17.45 -0.89
N GLN A 4 -15.59 16.75 -1.15
CA GLN A 4 -15.60 15.27 -1.17
C GLN A 4 -14.82 14.64 -2.33
N GLN A 5 -14.67 15.32 -3.48
CA GLN A 5 -13.90 14.77 -4.61
C GLN A 5 -12.38 14.89 -4.40
N TYR A 6 -11.92 15.92 -3.67
CA TYR A 6 -10.51 16.05 -3.32
C TYR A 6 -10.08 14.97 -2.30
N ASP A 7 -10.99 14.57 -1.41
CA ASP A 7 -10.74 13.49 -0.44
C ASP A 7 -10.46 12.15 -1.12
N GLU A 8 -11.18 11.80 -2.20
CA GLU A 8 -11.02 10.50 -2.87
C GLU A 8 -9.68 10.39 -3.61
N GLU A 9 -9.31 11.39 -4.43
CA GLU A 9 -8.01 11.37 -5.13
C GLU A 9 -6.84 11.47 -4.15
N MET A 10 -6.95 12.33 -3.12
CA MET A 10 -5.93 12.42 -2.08
C MET A 10 -5.79 11.11 -1.31
N SER A 11 -6.90 10.43 -1.00
CA SER A 11 -6.87 9.14 -0.29
C SER A 11 -6.20 8.04 -1.13
N ALA A 12 -6.39 8.06 -2.46
CA ALA A 12 -5.75 7.12 -3.37
C ALA A 12 -4.23 7.35 -3.44
N GLU A 13 -3.79 8.61 -3.49
CA GLU A 13 -2.39 8.99 -3.43
C GLU A 13 -1.75 8.56 -2.10
N ILE A 14 -2.42 8.79 -0.97
CA ILE A 14 -1.94 8.37 0.36
C ILE A 14 -1.76 6.85 0.40
N ARG A 15 -2.72 6.06 -0.09
CA ARG A 15 -2.60 4.59 -0.13
C ARG A 15 -1.42 4.12 -0.97
N ARG A 16 -1.11 4.80 -2.08
CA ARG A 16 0.08 4.52 -2.90
C ARG A 16 1.36 4.87 -2.15
N LEU A 17 1.42 6.04 -1.53
CA LEU A 17 2.57 6.48 -0.73
C LEU A 17 2.83 5.50 0.42
N GLU A 18 1.80 5.10 1.16
CA GLU A 18 1.89 4.11 2.23
C GLU A 18 2.37 2.75 1.74
N ALA A 19 1.90 2.30 0.56
CA ALA A 19 2.37 1.08 -0.08
C ALA A 19 3.88 1.13 -0.40
N SER A 20 4.34 2.19 -1.06
CA SER A 20 5.78 2.37 -1.33
C SER A 20 6.61 2.55 -0.05
N ALA A 21 6.06 3.20 0.99
CA ALA A 21 6.73 3.31 2.28
C ALA A 21 6.86 1.95 2.99
N ARG A 22 5.87 1.05 2.86
CA ARG A 22 5.97 -0.33 3.36
C ARG A 22 7.06 -1.11 2.64
N ALA A 23 7.14 -0.98 1.32
CA ALA A 23 8.20 -1.58 0.51
C ALA A 23 9.60 -1.12 0.97
N ALA A 24 9.78 0.19 1.14
CA ALA A 24 11.02 0.75 1.67
C ALA A 24 11.35 0.24 3.08
N ARG A 25 10.36 0.15 3.99
CA ARG A 25 10.54 -0.40 5.34
C ARG A 25 10.89 -1.88 5.36
N ALA A 26 10.42 -2.66 4.38
CA ALA A 26 10.80 -4.05 4.19
C ALA A 26 12.21 -4.22 3.61
N GLY A 27 12.91 -3.12 3.30
CA GLY A 27 14.25 -3.13 2.71
C GLY A 27 14.27 -3.21 1.19
N HIS A 28 13.11 -3.07 0.55
CA HIS A 28 12.94 -3.19 -0.90
C HIS A 28 12.28 -1.93 -1.48
N PRO A 29 13.01 -0.80 -1.55
CA PRO A 29 12.49 0.44 -2.13
C PRO A 29 12.17 0.30 -3.63
N GLU A 30 12.65 -0.75 -4.30
CA GLU A 30 12.32 -1.07 -5.69
C GLU A 30 10.94 -1.72 -5.87
N TRP A 31 10.25 -2.09 -4.79
CA TRP A 31 8.91 -2.67 -4.87
C TRP A 31 7.83 -1.59 -4.76
N GLU A 32 6.74 -1.78 -5.50
CA GLU A 32 5.58 -0.88 -5.43
C GLU A 32 4.89 -0.98 -4.07
N ASN A 33 4.91 -2.17 -3.45
CA ASN A 33 4.31 -2.44 -2.15
C ASN A 33 4.90 -3.69 -1.50
N ALA A 34 4.77 -3.77 -0.19
CA ALA A 34 5.10 -4.95 0.60
C ALA A 34 4.02 -5.21 1.66
N CYS A 35 3.78 -6.49 1.93
CA CYS A 35 2.84 -6.91 2.97
C CYS A 35 3.25 -6.34 4.33
N VAL A 36 2.32 -5.72 5.03
CA VAL A 36 2.57 -5.17 6.37
C VAL A 36 2.95 -6.25 7.40
N ALA A 37 2.58 -7.52 7.14
CA ALA A 37 2.84 -8.65 8.05
C ALA A 37 4.13 -9.40 7.71
N CYS A 38 4.32 -9.85 6.45
CA CYS A 38 5.53 -10.59 6.05
C CYS A 38 6.62 -9.78 5.35
N GLY A 39 6.37 -8.53 4.96
CA GLY A 39 7.32 -7.75 4.16
C GLY A 39 7.54 -8.30 2.74
N CYS A 40 6.79 -9.30 2.32
CA CYS A 40 6.81 -9.94 1.02
C CYS A 40 6.22 -9.02 -0.07
N ARG A 41 6.73 -9.10 -1.31
CA ARG A 41 6.31 -8.23 -2.44
C ARG A 41 4.81 -8.38 -2.72
N LEU A 42 4.13 -7.24 -2.78
CA LEU A 42 2.73 -7.14 -3.18
C LEU A 42 2.60 -6.37 -4.49
N ALA A 43 1.61 -6.75 -5.29
CA ALA A 43 1.22 -6.01 -6.48
C ALA A 43 0.05 -5.06 -6.12
N GLY A 44 0.14 -3.80 -6.54
CA GLY A 44 -0.88 -2.79 -6.25
C GLY A 44 -0.89 -2.30 -4.81
N THR A 45 -2.06 -1.88 -4.31
CA THR A 45 -2.20 -1.19 -3.01
C THR A 45 -2.69 -2.11 -1.87
N GLU A 46 -2.66 -3.42 -2.05
CA GLU A 46 -3.09 -4.35 -0.98
C GLU A 46 -2.19 -4.25 0.25
N GLU A 47 -2.76 -4.32 1.43
CA GLU A 47 -1.97 -4.19 2.67
C GLU A 47 -1.37 -5.53 3.12
N ARG A 48 -2.00 -6.64 2.73
CA ARG A 48 -1.64 -7.99 3.12
C ARG A 48 -1.64 -8.90 1.91
N CYS A 49 -0.67 -9.80 1.84
CA CYS A 49 -0.64 -10.87 0.85
C CYS A 49 -1.65 -11.96 1.17
N ALA A 50 -2.03 -12.74 0.16
CA ALA A 50 -2.93 -13.89 0.31
C ALA A 50 -2.58 -14.79 1.52
N PRO A 51 -1.31 -15.16 1.80
CA PRO A 51 -1.00 -15.97 2.98
C PRO A 51 -1.10 -15.25 4.33
N CYS A 52 -1.09 -13.91 4.37
CA CYS A 52 -1.26 -13.14 5.62
C CYS A 52 -2.67 -12.55 5.79
N GLY A 53 -3.43 -12.45 4.69
CA GLY A 53 -4.82 -11.98 4.66
C GLY A 53 -5.82 -13.13 4.57
N GLY A 54 -5.39 -14.32 4.16
CA GLY A 54 -6.20 -15.53 4.06
C GLY A 54 -6.09 -16.38 5.32
N ASN A 55 -7.26 -16.77 5.82
CA ASN A 55 -7.44 -18.00 6.59
C ASN A 55 -7.77 -19.09 5.58
#